data_AF-A0A1H7QN07-F1
#
_entry.id   AF-A0A1H7QN07-F1
#
_cell.length_a   1.000
_cell.length_b   1.000
_cell.length_c   1.000
_cell.angle_alpha   90.00
_cell.angle_beta   90.00
_cell.angle_gamma   90.00
#
_symmetry.space_group_name_H-M   'P 1'
#
loop_
_entity.id
_entity.type
_entity.pdbx_description
1 polymer ?
#
loop_
_entity_poly.entity_id
_entity_poly.type
_entity_poly.pdbx_seq_one_letter_code
_entity_poly.pdbx_strand_id
1 'polypeptide(L)'
;MEKILNNVKDFFTEFPEFIYLIIGIVFLVLFIGTVKNKNWAIDPESGNQRMFYNMFGHKTFRVFIGVVYILGTVAGFCGFFMYFTKK
;
A
#
# COMPACT_ATOMS: atom_id res chain seq x y z
N MET A 1 17.49 -3.37 -21.72
CA MET A 1 16.53 -2.76 -20.76
C MET A 1 15.10 -2.96 -21.24
N GLU A 2 14.79 -2.56 -22.48
CA GLU A 2 13.44 -2.71 -23.08
C GLU A 2 12.91 -4.14 -23.06
N LYS A 3 13.72 -5.15 -23.43
CA LYS A 3 13.31 -6.56 -23.39
C LYS A 3 12.85 -7.03 -22.00
N ILE A 4 13.52 -6.55 -20.94
CA ILE A 4 13.16 -6.91 -19.55
C ILE A 4 11.85 -6.22 -19.16
N LEU A 5 11.69 -4.95 -19.48
CA LEU A 5 10.45 -4.20 -19.22
C LEU A 5 9.25 -4.81 -19.94
N ASN A 6 9.43 -5.24 -21.19
CA ASN A 6 8.39 -5.92 -21.95
C ASN A 6 8.00 -7.25 -21.28
N ASN A 7 8.97 -8.08 -20.88
CA ASN A 7 8.68 -9.33 -20.18
C ASN A 7 7.91 -9.11 -18.87
N VAL A 8 8.25 -8.05 -18.11
CA VAL A 8 7.53 -7.70 -16.87
C VAL A 8 6.10 -7.27 -17.17
N LYS A 9 5.91 -6.45 -18.22
CA LYS A 9 4.58 -6.02 -18.65
C LYS A 9 3.73 -7.21 -19.10
N ASP A 10 4.30 -8.12 -19.87
CA ASP A 10 3.63 -9.31 -20.37
C ASP A 10 3.18 -10.21 -19.21
N PHE A 11 4.05 -10.42 -18.21
CA PHE A 11 3.71 -11.15 -16.99
C PHE A 11 2.49 -10.56 -16.28
N PHE A 12 2.45 -9.25 -16.05
CA PHE A 12 1.30 -8.62 -15.38
C PHE A 12 0.05 -8.55 -16.25
N THR A 13 0.20 -8.65 -17.57
CA THR A 13 -0.94 -8.76 -18.50
C THR A 13 -1.55 -10.16 -18.45
N GLU A 14 -0.71 -11.19 -18.33
CA GLU A 14 -1.12 -12.60 -18.22
C GLU A 14 -1.63 -12.96 -16.80
N PHE A 15 -1.01 -12.37 -15.78
CA PHE A 15 -1.30 -12.60 -14.36
C PHE A 15 -1.62 -11.29 -13.61
N PRO A 16 -2.73 -10.61 -13.95
CA PRO A 16 -3.11 -9.34 -13.34
C PRO A 16 -3.37 -9.45 -11.82
N GLU A 17 -3.69 -10.65 -11.32
CA GLU A 17 -3.88 -10.93 -9.90
C GLU A 17 -2.68 -10.47 -9.05
N PHE A 18 -1.44 -10.65 -9.53
CA PHE A 18 -0.24 -10.33 -8.77
C PHE A 18 -0.05 -8.83 -8.52
N ILE A 19 -0.68 -7.96 -9.33
CA ILE A 19 -0.68 -6.51 -9.05
C ILE A 19 -1.37 -6.25 -7.71
N TYR A 20 -2.53 -6.88 -7.47
CA TYR A 20 -3.26 -6.73 -6.22
C TYR A 20 -2.48 -7.29 -5.02
N LEU A 21 -1.76 -8.41 -5.23
CA LEU A 21 -0.88 -8.98 -4.21
C LEU A 21 0.25 -8.02 -3.84
N ILE A 22 0.93 -7.43 -4.84
CA ILE A 22 2.01 -6.46 -4.61
C ILE A 22 1.48 -5.24 -3.86
N ILE A 23 0.34 -4.69 -4.28
CA ILE A 23 -0.31 -3.57 -3.59
C ILE A 23 -0.61 -3.94 -2.13
N GLY A 24 -1.19 -5.11 -1.88
CA GLY A 24 -1.48 -5.60 -0.54
C GLY A 24 -0.23 -5.71 0.34
N ILE A 25 0.87 -6.25 -0.19
CA ILE A 25 2.15 -6.36 0.51
C ILE A 25 2.73 -4.98 0.83
N VAL A 26 2.70 -4.02 -0.11
CA VAL A 26 3.19 -2.66 0.11
C VAL A 26 2.42 -1.99 1.25
N PHE A 27 1.09 -2.06 1.22
CA PHE A 27 0.26 -1.52 2.30
C PHE A 27 0.49 -2.21 3.64
N LEU A 28 0.74 -3.53 3.65
CA LEU A 28 1.06 -4.27 4.87
C LEU A 28 2.40 -3.80 5.48
N VAL A 29 3.43 -3.61 4.65
CA VAL A 29 4.73 -3.11 5.09
C VAL A 29 4.59 -1.70 5.68
N LEU A 30 3.84 -0.82 5.01
CA LEU A 30 3.54 0.52 5.50
C LEU A 30 2.80 0.47 6.84
N PHE A 31 1.77 -0.37 6.96
CA PHE A 31 1.03 -0.57 8.21
C PHE A 31 1.95 -1.01 9.35
N ILE A 32 2.83 -1.99 9.11
CA ILE A 32 3.82 -2.46 10.10
C ILE A 32 4.75 -1.31 10.51
N GLY A 33 5.21 -0.50 9.55
CA GLY A 33 6.01 0.70 9.81
C GLY A 33 5.28 1.69 10.73
N THR A 34 4.00 1.97 10.44
CA THR A 34 3.14 2.86 11.23
C THR A 34 2.93 2.33 12.65
N VAL A 35 2.64 1.03 12.82
CA VAL A 35 2.48 0.39 14.14
C VAL A 35 3.77 0.45 14.95
N LYS A 36 4.92 0.23 14.30
CA LYS A 36 6.25 0.35 14.91
C LYS A 36 6.73 1.79 15.12
N ASN A 37 5.86 2.78 14.87
CA ASN A 37 6.15 4.20 14.99
C ASN A 37 7.41 4.62 14.21
N LYS A 38 7.61 4.06 13.02
CA LYS A 38 8.76 4.39 12.16
C LYS A 38 8.48 5.66 11.37
N ASN A 39 9.40 6.62 11.45
CA ASN A 39 9.32 7.92 10.78
C ASN A 39 9.09 7.79 9.26
N TRP A 40 9.79 6.87 8.58
CA TRP A 40 9.61 6.64 7.14
C TRP A 40 8.18 6.20 6.72
N ALA A 41 7.35 5.75 7.68
CA ALA A 41 5.98 5.31 7.44
C ALA A 41 4.92 6.30 7.95
N ILE A 42 5.33 7.39 8.61
CA ILE A 42 4.42 8.32 9.32
C ILE A 42 4.73 9.78 8.99
N ASP A 43 5.98 10.09 8.65
CA ASP A 43 6.38 11.46 8.36
C ASP A 43 5.65 11.96 7.10
N PRO A 44 4.89 13.06 7.21
CA PRO A 44 4.11 13.57 6.10
C PRO A 44 5.02 14.22 5.05
N GLU A 45 5.12 13.63 3.86
CA GLU A 45 5.88 14.21 2.75
C GLU A 45 5.10 15.31 2.00
N SER A 46 3.77 15.18 1.93
CA SER A 46 2.91 16.11 1.18
C SER A 46 2.37 17.24 2.05
N GLY A 47 2.15 18.42 1.46
CA GLY A 47 1.61 19.60 2.15
C GLY A 47 0.27 19.34 2.85
N ASN A 48 -0.61 18.54 2.22
CA ASN A 48 -1.90 18.15 2.79
C ASN A 48 -1.72 17.24 4.02
N GLN A 49 -0.89 16.20 3.92
CA GLN A 49 -0.60 15.32 5.06
C GLN A 49 0.03 16.11 6.21
N ARG A 50 0.90 17.08 5.91
CA ARG A 50 1.53 17.94 6.92
C ARG A 50 0.52 18.85 7.62
N MET A 51 -0.48 19.35 6.89
CA MET A 51 -1.59 20.11 7.47
C MET A 51 -2.41 19.24 8.45
N PHE A 52 -2.79 18.02 8.05
CA PHE A 52 -3.49 17.09 8.93
C PHE A 52 -2.65 16.71 10.16
N TYR A 53 -1.36 16.46 9.97
CA TYR A 53 -0.43 16.17 11.04
C TYR A 53 -0.34 17.31 12.06
N ASN A 54 -0.21 18.56 11.58
CA ASN A 54 -0.12 19.74 12.44
C ASN A 54 -1.43 20.03 13.18
N MET A 55 -2.59 19.74 12.57
CA MET A 55 -3.90 19.99 13.15
C MET A 55 -4.30 18.96 14.21
N PHE A 56 -4.06 17.67 13.95
CA PHE A 56 -4.54 16.57 14.81
C PHE A 56 -3.45 15.92 15.67
N GLY A 57 -2.19 16.27 15.42
CA GLY A 57 -1.03 15.73 16.12
C GLY A 57 -0.61 14.34 15.66
N HIS A 58 0.63 13.97 16.01
CA HIS A 58 1.29 12.73 15.60
C HIS A 58 0.46 11.46 15.88
N LYS A 59 -0.11 11.36 17.09
CA LYS A 59 -0.83 10.16 17.52
C LYS A 59 -2.09 9.92 16.68
N THR A 60 -2.87 10.98 16.44
CA THR A 60 -4.12 10.90 15.65
C THR A 60 -3.81 10.63 14.19
N PHE A 61 -2.81 11.31 13.62
CA PHE A 61 -2.37 11.10 12.26
C PHE A 61 -1.90 9.66 12.03
N ARG A 62 -1.10 9.11 12.96
CA ARG A 62 -0.63 7.72 12.93
C ARG A 62 -1.78 6.71 12.94
N VAL A 63 -2.79 6.92 13.77
CA VAL A 63 -3.96 6.04 13.81
C VAL A 63 -4.72 6.11 12.50
N PHE A 64 -4.99 7.32 11.99
CA PHE A 64 -5.72 7.51 10.74
C PHE A 64 -5.01 6.85 9.55
N ILE A 65 -3.72 7.11 9.36
CA ILE A 65 -2.97 6.53 8.24
C ILE A 65 -2.80 5.02 8.40
N GLY A 66 -2.68 4.53 9.64
CA GLY A 66 -2.70 3.10 9.93
C GLY A 66 -4.01 2.42 9.52
N VAL A 67 -5.16 3.06 9.75
CA VAL A 67 -6.46 2.58 9.28
C VAL A 67 -6.52 2.53 7.74
N VAL A 68 -5.98 3.55 7.06
CA VAL A 68 -5.90 3.54 5.59
C VAL A 68 -5.04 2.38 5.09
N TYR A 69 -3.88 2.14 5.73
CA TYR A 69 -2.98 1.07 5.32
C TYR A 69 -3.55 -0.33 5.55
N ILE A 70 -4.28 -0.57 6.66
CA ILE A 70 -4.94 -1.87 6.85
C ILE A 70 -6.07 -2.07 5.84
N LEU A 71 -6.85 -1.03 5.51
CA LEU A 71 -7.89 -1.12 4.48
C LEU A 71 -7.28 -1.42 3.10
N GLY A 72 -6.17 -0.76 2.74
CA GLY A 72 -5.44 -1.04 1.51
C GLY A 72 -4.88 -2.47 1.47
N THR A 73 -4.39 -2.97 2.60
CA THR A 73 -3.91 -4.35 2.75
C THR A 73 -5.03 -5.35 2.48
N VAL A 74 -6.18 -5.18 3.15
CA VAL A 74 -7.35 -6.04 2.98
C VAL A 74 -7.85 -5.99 1.53
N ALA A 75 -7.99 -4.79 0.95
CA ALA A 75 -8.43 -4.62 -0.42
C ALA A 75 -7.48 -5.30 -1.44
N GLY A 76 -6.16 -5.21 -1.24
CA GLY A 76 -5.16 -5.87 -2.08
C GLY A 76 -5.26 -7.40 -2.02
N PHE A 77 -5.33 -7.98 -0.81
CA PHE A 77 -5.47 -9.43 -0.67
C PHE A 77 -6.83 -9.93 -1.17
N CYS A 78 -7.93 -9.23 -0.87
CA CYS A 78 -9.25 -9.57 -1.41
C CYS A 78 -9.26 -9.50 -2.94
N GLY A 79 -8.66 -8.47 -3.53
CA GLY A 79 -8.51 -8.35 -4.99
C GLY A 79 -7.74 -9.53 -5.58
N PHE A 80 -6.59 -9.89 -4.97
CA PHE A 80 -5.81 -11.05 -5.39
C PHE A 80 -6.64 -12.34 -5.37
N PHE A 81 -7.29 -12.66 -4.25
CA PHE A 81 -8.08 -13.89 -4.14
C PHE A 81 -9.29 -13.90 -5.07
N MET A 82 -9.98 -12.77 -5.26
CA MET A 82 -11.13 -12.68 -6.18
C MET A 82 -10.75 -12.88 -7.64
N TYR A 83 -9.56 -12.43 -8.07
CA TYR A 83 -9.08 -12.64 -9.43
C TYR A 83 -8.46 -14.03 -9.62
N PHE A 84 -7.72 -14.51 -8.62
CA PHE A 84 -7.08 -15.83 -8.66
C PHE A 84 -8.12 -16.97 -8.67
N THR A 85 -9.22 -16.84 -7.94
CA THR A 85 -10.28 -17.88 -7.88
C THR A 85 -11.22 -17.90 -9.09
N LYS A 86 -11.14 -16.89 -9.97
CA LYS A 86 -11.91 -16.84 -11.22
C LYS A 86 -11.21 -17.55 -12.39
N LYS A 87 -9.92 -17.85 -12.26
CA LYS A 87 -9.16 -18.72 -13.17
C LYS A 87 -9.36 -20.18 -12.76
#